data_AF-A0A382IFT3-F1
#
_entry.id   AF-A0A382IFT3-F1
#
_cell.length_a   1.000
_cell.length_b   1.000
_cell.length_c   1.000
_cell.angle_alpha   90.00
_cell.angle_beta   90.00
_cell.angle_gamma   90.00
#
_symmetry.space_group_name_H-M   'P 1'
#
loop_
_entity.id
_entity.type
_entity.pdbx_description
1 polymer ?
#
loop_
_entity_poly.entity_id
_entity_poly.type
_entity_poly.pdbx_seq_one_letter_code
_entity_poly.pdbx_strand_id
1 'polypeptide(L)'
;MPSYGGYIYTPGDPTKTILNLLFFNRGIKIWFYLTLGGLGLFYFLRQLNVSIMASVFSGIVSCLTPYAFGLINAGHMNKIYAMAFIPWVLMGAFQVIRRPTLKSVLFLSLVTAFQLWVNHPQIVYYTWMVIGFYLVWTMGFSVKDKSFSAKVSGKQISGILAGLFLALLMVSDPYIDIYEFQKHSTRGAKSILDQTG
;
A
#
# COMPACT_ATOMS: atom_id res chain seq x y z
N MET A 1 -14.97 9.99 4.45
CA MET A 1 -15.32 10.16 5.88
C MET A 1 -14.11 9.75 6.71
N PRO A 2 -13.59 10.56 7.65
CA PRO A 2 -12.55 10.09 8.53
C PRO A 2 -13.17 9.04 9.46
N SER A 3 -12.67 7.81 9.42
CA SER A 3 -12.93 6.86 10.51
C SER A 3 -12.27 7.42 11.76
N TYR A 4 -12.99 7.46 12.89
CA TYR A 4 -12.45 7.88 14.20
C TYR A 4 -11.12 7.17 14.56
N GLY A 5 -10.86 5.99 13.99
CA GLY A 5 -9.57 5.28 14.09
C GLY A 5 -8.35 6.06 13.60
N GLY A 6 -8.50 7.03 12.68
CA GLY A 6 -7.39 7.86 12.20
C GLY A 6 -6.85 8.88 13.22
N TYR A 7 -7.57 9.08 14.33
CA TYR A 7 -7.18 9.94 15.45
C TYR A 7 -6.65 9.15 16.66
N ILE A 8 -6.69 7.81 16.63
CA ILE A 8 -6.12 7.00 17.70
C ILE A 8 -4.59 7.10 17.58
N TYR A 9 -3.96 7.66 18.62
CA TYR A 9 -2.52 7.73 18.71
C TYR A 9 -1.98 6.34 19.10
N THR A 10 -1.75 5.48 18.11
CA THR A 10 -1.01 4.22 18.29
C THR A 10 0.45 4.48 17.91
N PRO A 11 1.38 4.67 18.87
CA PRO A 11 2.80 4.81 18.57
C PRO A 11 3.42 3.45 18.20
N GLY A 12 2.87 2.79 17.17
CA GLY A 12 3.32 1.49 16.68
C GLY A 12 4.16 1.56 15.41
N ASP A 13 4.48 2.76 14.92
CA ASP A 13 5.38 2.93 13.77
C ASP A 13 6.84 3.10 14.28
N PRO A 14 7.68 2.05 14.21
CA PRO A 14 9.07 2.12 14.67
C PRO A 14 9.91 3.10 13.84
N THR A 15 9.46 3.44 12.63
CA THR A 15 10.16 4.39 11.76
C THR A 15 9.90 5.84 12.18
N LYS A 16 8.85 6.12 12.95
CA LYS A 16 8.43 7.48 13.31
C LYS A 16 9.49 8.26 14.07
N THR A 17 10.20 7.62 15.00
CA THR A 17 11.27 8.27 15.80
C THR A 17 12.44 8.68 14.90
N ILE A 18 12.87 7.78 14.02
CA ILE A 18 13.97 8.03 13.07
C ILE A 18 13.55 9.09 12.04
N LEU A 19 12.35 8.97 11.49
CA LEU A 19 11.80 9.90 10.52
C LEU A 19 11.61 11.30 11.11
N ASN A 20 11.20 11.43 12.37
CA ASN A 20 11.06 12.74 13.00
C ASN A 20 12.42 13.36 13.35
N LEU A 21 13.43 12.53 13.65
CA LEU A 21 14.81 12.99 13.84
C LEU A 21 15.43 13.48 12.52
N LEU A 22 15.27 12.72 11.44
CA LEU A 22 15.79 13.07 10.11
C LEU A 22 15.00 14.19 9.44
N PHE A 23 13.67 14.18 9.58
CA PHE A 23 12.76 15.13 8.97
C PHE A 23 12.14 16.04 10.04
N PHE A 24 13.00 16.85 10.64
CA PHE A 24 12.63 17.88 11.64
C PHE A 24 11.62 18.91 11.10
N ASN A 25 11.50 19.03 9.77
CA ASN A 25 10.55 19.92 9.10
C ASN A 25 9.51 19.12 8.29
N ARG A 26 8.22 19.46 8.47
CA ARG A 26 7.09 18.90 7.70
C ARG A 26 7.29 19.00 6.19
N GLY A 27 7.83 20.11 5.70
CA GLY A 27 8.09 20.32 4.28
C GLY A 27 9.08 19.28 3.73
N ILE A 28 10.19 19.04 4.45
CA ILE A 28 11.20 18.05 4.06
C ILE A 28 10.59 16.65 4.04
N LYS A 29 9.76 16.32 5.04
CA LYS A 29 9.05 15.04 5.08
C LYS A 29 8.13 14.85 3.86
N ILE A 30 7.38 15.88 3.49
CA ILE A 30 6.48 15.84 2.32
C ILE A 30 7.29 15.63 1.03
N TRP A 31 8.34 16.42 0.81
CA TRP A 31 9.21 16.30 -0.37
C TRP A 31 9.88 14.93 -0.45
N PHE A 32 10.27 14.36 0.68
CA PHE A 32 10.78 12.99 0.74
C PHE A 32 9.77 11.98 0.22
N TYR A 33 8.52 11.98 0.71
CA TYR A 33 7.49 11.04 0.24
C TYR A 33 7.07 11.28 -1.21
N LEU A 34 7.00 12.53 -1.66
CA LEU A 34 6.73 12.83 -3.08
C LEU A 34 7.82 12.23 -3.95
N THR A 35 9.10 12.48 -3.61
CA THR A 35 10.25 11.94 -4.33
C THR A 35 10.27 10.41 -4.29
N LEU A 36 9.97 9.81 -3.14
CA LEU A 36 9.85 8.36 -2.98
C LEU A 36 8.77 7.79 -3.91
N GLY A 37 7.62 8.45 -4.02
CA GLY A 37 6.55 8.07 -4.95
C GLY A 37 6.98 8.17 -6.41
N GLY A 38 7.61 9.27 -6.82
CA GLY A 38 8.08 9.45 -8.19
C GLY A 38 9.18 8.46 -8.58
N LEU A 39 10.13 8.20 -7.68
CA LEU A 39 11.15 7.17 -7.87
C LEU A 39 10.53 5.78 -7.98
N GLY A 40 9.56 5.47 -7.11
CA GLY A 40 8.82 4.21 -7.17
C GLY A 40 8.14 4.04 -8.52
N LEU A 41 7.48 5.08 -9.03
CA LEU A 41 6.83 5.04 -10.34
C LEU A 41 7.85 4.86 -11.47
N PHE A 42 8.98 5.56 -11.41
CA PHE A 42 10.08 5.38 -12.36
C PHE A 42 10.54 3.92 -12.39
N TYR A 43 10.90 3.33 -11.24
CA TYR A 43 11.38 1.95 -11.18
C TYR A 43 10.32 0.93 -11.61
N PHE A 44 9.06 1.17 -11.22
CA PHE A 44 7.94 0.33 -11.65
C PHE A 44 7.78 0.31 -13.18
N LEU A 45 7.80 1.49 -13.83
CA LEU A 45 7.72 1.58 -15.29
C LEU A 45 8.93 0.97 -15.99
N ARG A 46 10.13 1.11 -15.41
CA ARG A 46 11.33 0.44 -15.91
C ARG A 46 11.22 -1.08 -15.82
N GLN A 47 10.62 -1.63 -14.77
CA GLN A 47 10.32 -3.06 -14.66
C GLN A 47 9.35 -3.56 -15.75
N LEU A 48 8.45 -2.68 -16.23
CA LEU A 48 7.54 -2.93 -17.34
C LEU A 48 8.16 -2.70 -18.73
N ASN A 49 9.47 -2.43 -18.82
CA ASN A 49 10.22 -2.11 -20.04
C ASN A 49 9.77 -0.83 -20.76
N VAL A 50 9.15 0.13 -20.06
CA VAL A 50 8.83 1.45 -20.62
C VAL A 50 10.10 2.27 -20.80
N SER A 51 10.19 3.12 -21.85
CA SER A 51 11.38 3.92 -22.14
C SER A 51 11.84 4.79 -20.96
N ILE A 52 13.15 5.06 -20.86
CA ILE A 52 13.72 5.83 -19.74
C ILE A 52 13.09 7.22 -19.68
N MET A 53 13.00 7.91 -20.83
CA MET A 53 12.43 9.26 -20.91
C MET A 53 10.97 9.31 -20.44
N ALA A 54 10.14 8.36 -20.89
CA ALA A 54 8.75 8.28 -20.44
C ALA A 54 8.64 7.94 -18.94
N SER A 55 9.54 7.12 -18.42
CA SER A 55 9.58 6.76 -17.00
C SER A 55 9.98 7.95 -16.13
N VAL A 56 11.00 8.72 -16.54
CA VAL A 56 11.42 9.95 -15.84
C VAL A 56 10.30 10.99 -15.86
N PHE A 57 9.71 11.22 -17.03
CA PHE A 57 8.60 12.14 -17.19
C PHE A 57 7.43 11.78 -16.27
N SER A 58 7.03 10.50 -16.26
CA SER A 58 5.95 10.00 -15.39
C SER A 58 6.26 10.21 -13.91
N GLY A 59 7.49 9.93 -13.48
CA GLY A 59 7.95 10.16 -12.11
C GLY A 59 7.80 11.64 -11.71
N ILE A 60 8.31 12.57 -12.52
CA ILE A 60 8.25 14.01 -12.27
C ILE A 60 6.80 14.50 -12.20
N VAL A 61 5.98 14.14 -13.19
CA VAL A 61 4.56 14.56 -13.25
C VAL A 61 3.77 14.01 -12.05
N SER A 62 4.05 12.78 -11.62
CA SER A 62 3.38 12.20 -10.45
C SER A 62 3.72 12.93 -9.15
N CYS A 63 4.96 13.39 -8.97
CA CYS A 63 5.38 14.17 -7.81
C CYS A 63 4.75 15.56 -7.78
N LEU A 64 4.59 16.18 -8.95
CA LEU A 64 4.21 17.59 -9.10
C LEU A 64 2.74 17.79 -9.47
N THR A 65 1.91 16.75 -9.32
CA THR A 65 0.49 16.85 -9.65
C THR A 65 -0.23 17.85 -8.75
N PRO A 66 -1.12 18.72 -9.30
CA PRO A 66 -1.90 19.68 -8.51
C PRO A 66 -2.70 19.04 -7.37
N TYR A 67 -3.12 17.78 -7.54
CA TYR A 67 -3.84 17.04 -6.52
C TYR A 67 -3.02 16.84 -5.23
N ALA A 68 -1.71 16.58 -5.36
CA ALA A 68 -0.83 16.42 -4.21
C ALA A 68 -0.73 17.73 -3.41
N PHE A 69 -0.58 18.87 -4.10
CA PHE A 69 -0.57 20.19 -3.48
C PHE A 69 -1.91 20.56 -2.84
N GLY A 70 -3.03 20.20 -3.48
CA GLY A 70 -4.36 20.35 -2.89
C GLY A 70 -4.52 19.56 -1.58
N LEU A 71 -4.01 18.34 -1.52
CA LEU A 71 -4.00 17.52 -0.29
C LEU A 71 -3.08 18.08 0.79
N ILE A 72 -1.95 18.70 0.40
CA ILE A 72 -1.07 19.39 1.34
C ILE A 72 -1.84 20.55 2.00
N ASN A 73 -2.50 21.38 1.20
CA ASN A 73 -3.29 22.50 1.70
C ASN A 73 -4.45 22.05 2.60
N ALA A 74 -5.10 20.93 2.26
CA ALA A 74 -6.18 20.34 3.05
C ALA A 74 -5.71 19.57 4.31
N GLY A 75 -4.40 19.50 4.58
CA GLY A 75 -3.87 18.82 5.77
C GLY A 75 -3.92 17.28 5.72
N HIS A 76 -4.16 16.68 4.55
CA HIS A 76 -4.33 15.23 4.38
C HIS A 76 -3.01 14.49 4.11
N MET A 77 -2.03 14.65 5.00
CA MET A 77 -0.65 14.15 4.78
C MET A 77 -0.55 12.62 4.71
N ASN A 78 -1.29 11.89 5.55
CA ASN A 78 -1.25 10.43 5.56
C ASN A 78 -1.72 9.84 4.21
N LYS A 79 -2.61 10.53 3.47
CA LYS A 79 -2.98 10.12 2.10
C LYS A 79 -1.78 10.19 1.16
N ILE A 80 -1.04 11.29 1.21
CA ILE A 80 0.13 11.50 0.37
C ILE A 80 1.20 10.44 0.66
N TYR A 81 1.46 10.20 1.95
CA TYR A 81 2.46 9.21 2.36
C TYR A 81 2.05 7.79 1.92
N ALA A 82 0.77 7.43 2.01
CA ALA A 82 0.28 6.12 1.58
C ALA A 82 0.31 5.97 0.05
N MET A 83 0.04 7.06 -0.67
CA MET A 83 0.13 7.09 -2.14
C MET A 83 1.57 6.94 -2.65
N ALA A 84 2.55 7.46 -1.92
CA ALA A 84 3.96 7.33 -2.27
C ALA A 84 4.42 5.86 -2.34
N PHE A 85 3.82 4.97 -1.54
CA PHE A 85 4.15 3.54 -1.55
C PHE A 85 3.44 2.74 -2.63
N ILE A 86 2.35 3.23 -3.23
CA ILE A 86 1.57 2.52 -4.27
C ILE A 86 2.47 1.92 -5.36
N PRO A 87 3.33 2.69 -6.05
CA PRO A 87 4.11 2.13 -7.15
C PRO A 87 5.11 1.07 -6.68
N TRP A 88 5.64 1.18 -5.45
CA TRP A 88 6.52 0.18 -4.87
C TRP A 88 5.78 -1.14 -4.56
N VAL A 89 4.56 -1.05 -4.01
CA VAL A 89 3.73 -2.24 -3.77
C VAL A 89 3.35 -2.91 -5.10
N LEU A 90 2.95 -2.13 -6.11
CA LEU A 90 2.66 -2.66 -7.45
C LEU A 90 3.89 -3.34 -8.07
N MET A 91 5.06 -2.73 -7.94
CA MET A 91 6.33 -3.29 -8.42
C MET A 91 6.62 -4.65 -7.79
N GLY A 92 6.50 -4.76 -6.47
CA GLY A 92 6.67 -6.02 -5.74
C GLY A 92 5.64 -7.07 -6.12
N ALA A 93 4.36 -6.70 -6.18
CA ALA A 93 3.28 -7.62 -6.53
C ALA A 93 3.44 -8.15 -7.96
N PHE A 94 3.75 -7.30 -8.93
CA PHE A 94 3.99 -7.70 -10.31
C PHE A 94 5.22 -8.59 -10.43
N GLN A 95 6.25 -8.37 -9.61
CA GLN A 95 7.41 -9.25 -9.57
C GLN A 95 7.06 -10.65 -9.05
N VAL A 96 6.27 -10.74 -7.97
CA VAL A 96 5.77 -12.02 -7.42
C VAL A 96 4.90 -12.75 -8.46
N ILE A 97 4.01 -12.03 -9.14
CA ILE A 97 3.14 -12.61 -10.18
C ILE A 97 3.98 -13.11 -11.36
N ARG A 98 5.00 -12.36 -11.79
CA ARG A 98 5.86 -12.79 -12.90
C ARG A 98 6.75 -13.98 -12.52
N ARG A 99 7.42 -13.91 -11.37
CA ARG A 99 8.33 -14.95 -10.86
C ARG A 99 8.34 -14.94 -9.32
N PRO A 100 7.55 -15.81 -8.67
CA PRO A 100 7.50 -15.86 -7.21
C PRO A 100 8.83 -16.40 -6.67
N THR A 101 9.61 -15.50 -6.08
CA THR A 101 10.88 -15.78 -5.41
C THR A 101 10.82 -15.26 -3.98
N LEU A 102 11.65 -15.81 -3.08
CA LEU A 102 11.73 -15.32 -1.69
C LEU A 102 12.03 -13.81 -1.64
N LYS A 103 12.95 -13.32 -2.48
CA LYS A 103 13.29 -11.89 -2.59
C LYS A 103 12.07 -11.03 -2.95
N SER A 104 11.28 -11.45 -3.94
CA SER A 104 10.08 -10.71 -4.35
C SER A 104 8.99 -10.70 -3.27
N VAL A 105 8.85 -11.81 -2.53
CA VAL A 105 7.87 -11.91 -1.44
C VAL A 105 8.27 -11.03 -0.26
N LEU A 106 9.55 -11.06 0.15
CA LEU A 106 10.09 -10.21 1.21
C LEU A 106 10.05 -8.73 0.83
N PHE A 107 10.34 -8.40 -0.42
CA PHE A 107 10.22 -7.04 -0.91
C PHE A 107 8.76 -6.56 -0.84
N LEU A 108 7.81 -7.35 -1.37
CA LEU A 108 6.38 -7.06 -1.30
C LEU A 108 5.90 -6.89 0.15
N SER A 109 6.30 -7.78 1.07
CA SER A 109 5.89 -7.70 2.46
C SER A 109 6.38 -6.41 3.12
N LEU A 110 7.64 -6.04 2.88
CA LEU A 110 8.24 -4.84 3.46
C LEU A 110 7.56 -3.56 2.96
N VAL A 111 7.37 -3.41 1.64
CA VAL A 111 6.73 -2.20 1.09
C VAL A 111 5.24 -2.12 1.46
N THR A 112 4.56 -3.26 1.59
CA THR A 112 3.18 -3.33 2.08
C THR A 112 3.10 -2.94 3.54
N ALA A 113 4.05 -3.41 4.37
CA ALA A 113 4.13 -3.03 5.78
C ALA A 113 4.32 -1.52 5.93
N PHE A 114 5.24 -0.92 5.15
CA PHE A 114 5.40 0.53 5.12
C PHE A 114 4.11 1.27 4.72
N GLN A 115 3.38 0.76 3.72
CA GLN A 115 2.11 1.36 3.31
C GLN A 115 1.04 1.26 4.42
N LEU A 116 0.98 0.14 5.14
CA LEU A 116 0.05 -0.09 6.25
C LEU A 116 0.37 0.78 7.47
N TRP A 117 1.64 0.99 7.82
CA TRP A 117 2.08 1.84 8.93
C TRP A 117 1.71 3.33 8.76
N VAL A 118 1.47 3.78 7.53
CA VAL A 118 0.94 5.14 7.29
C VAL A 118 -0.48 5.32 7.84
N ASN A 119 -1.18 4.22 8.21
CA ASN A 119 -2.51 4.24 8.81
C ASN A 119 -3.57 4.90 7.91
N HIS A 120 -3.54 4.60 6.60
CA HIS A 120 -4.57 5.04 5.66
C HIS A 120 -5.19 3.85 4.89
N PRO A 121 -6.08 3.06 5.52
CA PRO A 121 -6.56 1.79 4.99
C PRO A 121 -7.26 1.90 3.64
N GLN A 122 -7.90 3.04 3.34
CA GLN A 122 -8.57 3.26 2.05
C GLN A 122 -7.59 3.22 0.86
N ILE A 123 -6.37 3.76 1.01
CA ILE A 123 -5.38 3.75 -0.08
C ILE A 123 -4.77 2.37 -0.25
N VAL A 124 -4.52 1.67 0.87
CA VAL A 124 -4.09 0.28 0.87
C VAL A 124 -5.12 -0.59 0.15
N TYR A 125 -6.41 -0.44 0.50
CA TYR A 125 -7.50 -1.16 -0.14
C TYR A 125 -7.52 -0.97 -1.67
N TYR A 126 -7.44 0.27 -2.16
CA TYR A 126 -7.40 0.53 -3.61
C TYR A 126 -6.15 -0.06 -4.29
N THR A 127 -5.00 -0.04 -3.63
CA THR A 127 -3.76 -0.64 -4.15
C THR A 127 -3.94 -2.15 -4.34
N TRP A 128 -4.50 -2.83 -3.33
CA TRP A 128 -4.73 -4.27 -3.36
C TRP A 128 -5.86 -4.68 -4.30
N MET A 129 -6.88 -3.84 -4.52
CA MET A 129 -7.87 -4.06 -5.57
C MET A 129 -7.22 -4.13 -6.96
N VAL A 130 -6.27 -3.24 -7.27
CA VAL A 130 -5.55 -3.25 -8.55
C VAL A 130 -4.71 -4.53 -8.69
N ILE A 131 -4.02 -4.93 -7.62
CA ILE A 131 -3.20 -6.16 -7.60
C ILE A 131 -4.09 -7.40 -7.79
N GLY A 132 -5.21 -7.49 -7.07
CA GLY A 132 -6.17 -8.58 -7.17
C GLY A 132 -6.79 -8.66 -8.57
N PHE A 133 -7.20 -7.52 -9.12
CA PHE A 133 -7.71 -7.45 -10.49
C PHE A 133 -6.67 -7.94 -11.50
N TYR A 134 -5.42 -7.47 -11.40
CA TYR A 134 -4.35 -7.89 -12.29
C TYR A 134 -4.04 -9.40 -12.17
N LEU A 135 -4.09 -9.96 -10.96
CA LEU A 135 -3.92 -11.38 -10.73
C LEU A 135 -5.02 -12.21 -11.42
N VAL A 136 -6.28 -11.84 -11.22
CA VAL A 136 -7.42 -12.52 -11.86
C VAL A 136 -7.34 -12.36 -13.39
N TRP A 137 -7.01 -11.17 -13.87
CA TRP A 137 -6.84 -10.88 -15.29
C TRP A 137 -5.78 -11.76 -15.94
N THR A 138 -4.59 -11.84 -15.34
CA THR A 138 -3.49 -12.67 -15.85
C THR A 138 -3.85 -14.16 -15.85
N MET A 139 -4.52 -14.65 -14.81
CA MET A 139 -5.02 -16.03 -14.77
C MET A 139 -6.07 -16.31 -15.85
N GLY A 140 -7.02 -15.39 -16.05
CA GLY A 140 -8.05 -15.50 -17.08
C GLY A 140 -7.46 -15.58 -18.49
N PHE A 141 -6.44 -14.77 -18.79
CA PHE A 141 -5.71 -14.86 -20.06
C PHE A 141 -4.93 -16.18 -20.19
N SER A 142 -4.28 -16.66 -19.14
CA SER A 142 -3.59 -17.96 -19.19
C SER A 142 -4.53 -19.13 -19.48
N VAL A 143 -5.76 -19.09 -18.95
CA VAL A 143 -6.80 -20.09 -19.26
C VAL A 143 -7.24 -19.98 -20.73
N LYS A 144 -7.50 -18.76 -21.20
CA LYS A 144 -7.89 -18.50 -22.60
C LYS A 144 -6.81 -18.98 -23.59
N ASP A 145 -5.54 -18.72 -23.27
CA ASP A 145 -4.39 -19.04 -24.12
C ASP A 145 -3.91 -20.49 -23.95
N LYS A 146 -4.65 -21.33 -23.19
CA LYS A 146 -4.32 -22.74 -22.88
C LYS A 146 -2.93 -22.93 -22.26
N SER A 147 -2.33 -21.88 -21.72
CA SER A 147 -1.03 -21.88 -21.04
C SER A 147 -1.15 -22.01 -19.51
N PHE A 148 -2.38 -22.20 -19.03
CA PHE A 148 -2.67 -22.30 -17.61
C PHE A 148 -1.95 -23.49 -16.95
N SER A 149 -1.28 -23.20 -15.84
CA SER A 149 -0.68 -24.22 -14.98
C SER A 149 -1.07 -23.94 -13.54
N ALA A 150 -1.83 -24.85 -12.95
CA ALA A 150 -2.24 -24.76 -11.54
C ALA A 150 -1.05 -24.62 -10.59
N LYS A 151 0.09 -25.22 -10.93
CA LYS A 151 1.34 -25.11 -10.15
C LYS A 151 1.91 -23.69 -10.19
N VAL A 152 1.85 -23.02 -11.33
CA VAL A 152 2.34 -21.63 -11.47
C VAL A 152 1.38 -20.67 -10.77
N SER A 153 0.08 -20.77 -11.04
CA SER A 153 -0.93 -19.93 -10.39
C SER A 153 -0.97 -20.13 -8.87
N GLY A 154 -0.84 -21.37 -8.39
CA GLY A 154 -0.72 -21.68 -6.97
C GLY A 154 0.48 -20.99 -6.33
N LYS A 155 1.65 -20.99 -6.98
CA LYS A 155 2.85 -20.29 -6.49
C LYS A 155 2.69 -18.77 -6.47
N GLN A 156 2.02 -18.19 -7.47
CA GLN A 156 1.74 -16.75 -7.51
C GLN A 156 0.83 -16.35 -6.35
N ILE A 157 -0.29 -17.07 -6.17
CA ILE A 157 -1.25 -16.84 -5.07
C ILE A 157 -0.55 -17.02 -3.73
N SER A 158 0.17 -18.13 -3.54
CA SER A 158 0.87 -18.39 -2.27
C SER A 158 1.92 -17.34 -1.98
N GLY A 159 2.63 -16.83 -2.99
CA GLY A 159 3.62 -15.76 -2.83
C GLY A 159 2.97 -14.44 -2.39
N ILE A 160 1.83 -14.07 -2.99
CA ILE A 160 1.06 -12.88 -2.59
C ILE A 160 0.52 -13.04 -1.16
N LEU A 161 -0.09 -14.18 -0.84
CA LEU A 161 -0.63 -14.46 0.50
C LEU A 161 0.47 -14.47 1.56
N ALA A 162 1.62 -15.08 1.27
CA ALA A 162 2.77 -15.06 2.17
C ALA A 162 3.29 -13.64 2.39
N GLY A 163 3.38 -12.82 1.34
CA GLY A 163 3.79 -11.42 1.43
C GLY A 163 2.83 -10.58 2.28
N LEU A 164 1.52 -10.76 2.08
CA LEU A 164 0.47 -10.13 2.88
C LEU A 164 0.53 -10.56 4.35
N PHE A 165 0.66 -11.85 4.61
CA PHE A 165 0.75 -12.40 5.96
C PHE A 165 1.96 -11.83 6.70
N LEU A 166 3.14 -11.82 6.07
CA LEU A 166 4.34 -11.22 6.65
C LEU A 166 4.17 -9.71 6.90
N ALA A 167 3.54 -8.98 5.98
CA ALA A 167 3.28 -7.55 6.16
C ALA A 167 2.35 -7.29 7.36
N LEU A 168 1.29 -8.10 7.52
CA LEU A 168 0.37 -7.98 8.64
C LEU A 168 1.04 -8.35 9.97
N LEU A 169 1.92 -9.36 9.99
CA LEU A 169 2.72 -9.68 11.17
C LEU A 169 3.65 -8.53 11.56
N MET A 170 4.24 -7.83 10.60
CA MET A 170 5.11 -6.67 10.88
C MET A 170 4.34 -5.46 11.41
N VAL A 171 3.06 -5.35 11.09
CA VAL A 171 2.22 -4.17 11.38
C VAL A 171 1.09 -4.52 12.37
N SER A 172 1.20 -5.63 13.10
CA SER A 172 0.15 -6.10 14.00
C SER A 172 -0.16 -5.09 15.11
N ASP A 173 0.87 -4.42 15.64
CA ASP A 173 0.77 -3.58 16.83
C ASP A 173 -0.31 -2.50 16.73
N PRO A 174 -0.33 -1.61 15.71
CA PRO A 174 -1.38 -0.59 15.60
C PRO A 174 -2.76 -1.17 15.24
N TYR A 175 -2.84 -2.31 14.55
CA TYR A 175 -4.12 -2.85 14.08
C TYR A 175 -4.85 -3.66 15.15
N ILE A 176 -4.14 -4.26 16.11
CA ILE A 176 -4.74 -4.95 17.26
C ILE A 176 -5.50 -3.95 18.13
N ASP A 177 -4.88 -2.81 18.46
CA ASP A 177 -5.52 -1.76 19.27
C ASP A 177 -6.74 -1.17 18.57
N ILE A 178 -6.67 -0.96 17.25
CA ILE A 178 -7.80 -0.49 16.45
C ILE A 178 -8.94 -1.53 16.45
N TYR A 179 -8.61 -2.83 16.34
CA TYR A 179 -9.61 -3.90 16.37
C TYR A 179 -10.30 -4.01 17.74
N GLU A 180 -9.56 -3.81 18.83
CA GLU A 180 -10.14 -3.73 20.17
C GLU A 180 -11.05 -2.50 20.33
N PHE A 181 -10.59 -1.33 19.88
CA PHE A 181 -11.37 -0.09 19.91
C PHE A 181 -12.66 -0.17 19.06
N GLN A 182 -12.62 -0.88 17.93
CA GLN A 182 -13.81 -1.09 17.09
C GLN A 182 -14.96 -1.74 17.85
N LYS A 183 -14.68 -2.64 18.80
CA LYS A 183 -15.72 -3.30 19.63
C LYS A 183 -16.46 -2.33 20.54
N HIS A 184 -15.82 -1.22 20.90
CA HIS A 184 -16.37 -0.19 21.79
C HIS A 184 -16.86 1.06 21.04
N SER A 185 -16.73 1.10 19.70
CA SER A 185 -17.20 2.21 18.88
C SER A 185 -18.68 2.08 18.56
N THR A 186 -19.44 3.19 18.57
CA THR A 186 -20.84 3.25 18.13
C THR A 186 -21.08 2.82 16.67
N ARG A 187 -20.01 2.67 15.88
CA ARG A 187 -20.06 2.13 14.50
C ARG A 187 -19.71 0.64 14.38
N GLY A 188 -19.13 0.02 15.41
CA GLY A 188 -18.77 -1.40 15.42
C GLY A 188 -19.50 -2.22 16.50
N ALA A 189 -19.98 -1.57 17.55
CA ALA A 189 -20.87 -2.15 18.56
C ALA A 189 -22.29 -2.29 18.00
N LYS A 190 -23.01 -3.33 18.44
CA LYS A 190 -24.43 -3.51 18.15
C LYS A 190 -25.18 -2.25 18.58
N SER A 191 -25.94 -1.65 17.67
CA SER A 191 -26.74 -0.47 17.98
C SER A 191 -27.68 -0.80 19.14
N ILE A 192 -27.69 0.05 20.17
CA ILE A 192 -28.58 -0.08 21.33
C ILE A 192 -30.06 0.07 20.92
N LEU A 193 -30.32 0.59 19.72
CA LEU A 193 -31.65 0.76 19.12
C LEU A 193 -32.10 -0.42 18.26
N ASP A 194 -31.25 -1.43 18.05
CA ASP A 194 -31.57 -2.61 17.23
C ASP A 194 -32.08 -3.75 18.11
N GLN A 195 -33.28 -3.54 18.68
CA GLN A 195 -34.05 -4.51 19.46
C GLN A 195 -35.19 -5.16 18.64
N THR A 196 -35.00 -5.36 17.33
CA THR A 196 -35.94 -6.16 16.53
C THR A 196 -35.35 -7.55 16.28
N GLY A 197 -35.79 -8.50 17.11
CA GLY A 197 -35.80 -9.92 16.77
C GLY A 197 -36.95 -10.25 15.82
#